data_AF-A0A0G1ZD08-F1
#
_entry.id   AF-A0A0G1ZD08-F1
#
_cell.length_a   1.000
_cell.length_b   1.000
_cell.length_c   1.000
_cell.angle_alpha   90.00
_cell.angle_beta   90.00
_cell.angle_gamma   90.00
#
_symmetry.space_group_name_H-M   'P 1'
#
loop_
_entity.id
_entity.type
_entity.pdbx_description
1 polymer ?
#
loop_
_entity_poly.entity_id
_entity_poly.type
_entity_poly.pdbx_seq_one_letter_code
_entity_poly.pdbx_strand_id
1 'polypeptide(L)'
;MNGESHKKQIRDQVLEAIKSGRVAMRPRWRFVLKAVLGVLGGALLFLALLYLVSFIIFALRRTGVWFVPIFGARGWFVFLVSLPWILIIFSLIFIVVLEILVRRYSFAYRRPLLYSALGIIFLVLLGGVIVASTPFHGRVFRYAVGNRTPFAGDFYRGFGMPHFQDTYPGTITEVASTSFMIQDPQGEVLKIFISQKTRLPLGMDLEAGDAVVVFGPREGDTINAFGMREVDEDFEFSGMGMRHVPMPRNMFAP
;
A
#
# COMPACT_ATOMS: atom_id res chain seq x y z
N MET A 1 42.24 45.45 19.03
CA MET A 1 41.83 46.56 18.14
C MET A 1 41.48 46.15 16.70
N ASN A 2 41.64 44.88 16.27
CA ASN A 2 41.41 44.47 14.87
C ASN A 2 39.94 44.25 14.45
N GLY A 3 38.98 44.10 15.38
CA GLY A 3 37.57 43.83 15.05
C GLY A 3 36.78 45.06 14.58
N GLU A 4 37.18 46.26 15.01
CA GLU A 4 36.50 47.53 14.69
C GLU A 4 36.73 47.96 13.24
N SER A 5 37.97 47.81 12.75
CA SER A 5 38.35 48.13 11.37
C SER A 5 37.61 47.26 10.36
N HIS A 6 37.43 45.97 10.67
CA HIS A 6 36.79 45.03 9.76
C HIS A 6 35.28 45.29 9.62
N LYS A 7 34.60 45.69 10.71
CA LYS A 7 33.20 46.12 10.66
C LYS A 7 32.99 47.38 9.83
N LYS A 8 33.89 48.37 9.95
CA LYS A 8 33.83 49.59 9.12
C LYS A 8 33.97 49.26 7.63
N GLN A 9 34.91 48.39 7.29
CA GLN A 9 35.16 47.99 5.90
C GLN A 9 33.96 47.29 5.24
N ILE A 10 33.28 46.38 5.95
CA ILE A 10 32.05 45.73 5.45
C ILE A 10 30.92 46.75 5.30
N ARG A 11 30.75 47.64 6.29
CA ARG A 11 29.72 48.69 6.26
C ARG A 11 29.90 49.60 5.05
N ASP A 12 31.13 50.05 4.79
CA ASP A 12 31.43 50.97 3.70
C ASP A 12 31.25 50.29 2.33
N GLN A 13 31.65 49.02 2.18
CA GLN A 13 31.37 48.22 0.99
C GLN A 13 29.87 48.06 0.72
N VAL A 14 29.06 47.80 1.76
CA VAL A 14 27.61 47.67 1.61
C VAL A 14 26.98 49.01 1.24
N LEU A 15 27.40 50.11 1.86
CA LEU A 15 26.92 51.46 1.53
C LEU A 15 27.28 51.87 0.10
N GLU A 16 28.49 51.55 -0.35
CA GLU A 16 28.93 51.82 -1.72
C GLU A 16 28.17 50.96 -2.75
N ALA A 17 27.89 49.69 -2.42
CA ALA A 17 27.05 48.81 -3.24
C ALA A 17 25.59 49.31 -3.34
N ILE A 18 25.04 49.87 -2.26
CA ILE A 18 23.70 50.49 -2.25
C ILE A 18 23.69 51.78 -3.08
N LYS A 19 24.67 52.68 -2.87
CA LYS A 19 24.77 53.96 -3.59
C LYS A 19 25.04 53.80 -5.08
N SER A 20 25.82 52.79 -5.47
CA SER A 20 26.12 52.50 -6.88
C SER A 20 24.97 51.82 -7.64
N GLY A 21 23.79 51.66 -7.03
CA GLY A 21 22.62 51.03 -7.68
C GLY A 21 22.80 49.55 -8.00
N ARG A 22 23.90 48.93 -7.56
CA ARG A 22 24.19 47.50 -7.76
C ARG A 22 23.27 46.58 -6.96
N VAL A 23 22.54 47.12 -5.99
CA VAL A 23 21.52 46.41 -5.19
C VAL A 23 20.13 46.69 -5.74
N ALA A 24 19.72 45.95 -6.78
CA ALA A 24 18.35 46.00 -7.28
C ALA A 24 17.38 45.38 -6.25
N MET A 25 16.35 46.13 -5.83
CA MET A 25 15.27 45.58 -5.00
C MET A 25 14.57 44.44 -5.76
N ARG A 26 14.73 43.21 -5.28
CA ARG A 26 13.96 42.08 -5.82
C ARG A 26 12.54 42.13 -5.24
N PRO A 27 11.49 42.03 -6.07
CA PRO A 27 10.13 42.16 -5.59
C PRO A 27 9.75 40.97 -4.70
N ARG A 28 9.09 41.27 -3.56
CA ARG A 28 8.76 40.31 -2.49
C ARG A 28 7.92 39.11 -2.97
N TRP A 29 7.09 39.29 -3.99
CA TRP A 29 6.21 38.23 -4.51
C TRP A 29 6.97 36.99 -4.98
N ARG A 30 8.18 37.15 -5.51
CA ARG A 30 8.99 36.00 -5.99
C ARG A 30 9.42 35.09 -4.83
N PHE A 31 9.65 35.67 -3.66
CA PHE A 31 10.01 34.90 -2.45
C PHE A 31 8.79 34.22 -1.85
N VAL A 32 7.66 34.92 -1.77
CA VAL A 32 6.39 34.36 -1.30
C VAL A 32 5.96 33.19 -2.20
N LEU A 33 5.97 33.38 -3.52
CA LEU A 33 5.59 32.35 -4.48
C LEU A 33 6.47 31.10 -4.36
N LYS A 34 7.79 31.26 -4.22
CA LYS A 34 8.71 30.13 -4.01
C LYS A 34 8.45 29.39 -2.71
N ALA A 35 8.16 30.11 -1.62
CA ALA A 35 7.86 29.51 -0.34
C ALA A 35 6.54 28.73 -0.38
N VAL A 36 5.48 29.35 -0.93
CA VAL A 36 4.16 28.73 -1.09
C VAL A 36 4.23 27.49 -1.98
N LEU A 37 4.90 27.57 -3.13
CA LEU A 37 5.11 26.42 -4.02
C LEU A 37 5.87 25.29 -3.33
N GLY A 38 6.89 25.61 -2.52
CA GLY A 38 7.63 24.60 -1.77
C GLY A 38 6.77 23.90 -0.71
N VAL A 39 5.95 24.66 0.03
CA VAL A 39 5.06 24.11 1.06
C VAL A 39 3.96 23.26 0.41
N LEU A 40 3.31 23.78 -0.63
CA LEU A 40 2.28 23.03 -1.36
C LEU A 40 2.84 21.77 -2.02
N GLY A 41 4.02 21.88 -2.66
CA GLY A 41 4.69 20.73 -3.25
C GLY A 41 5.04 19.66 -2.21
N GLY A 42 5.54 20.06 -1.04
CA GLY A 42 5.83 19.13 0.06
C GLY A 42 4.58 18.47 0.61
N ALA A 43 3.50 19.23 0.79
CA ALA A 43 2.21 18.70 1.23
C ALA A 43 1.63 17.69 0.22
N LEU A 44 1.65 18.00 -1.08
CA LEU A 44 1.17 17.10 -2.13
C LEU A 44 2.00 15.82 -2.21
N LEU A 45 3.34 15.91 -2.14
CA LEU A 45 4.22 14.74 -2.10
C LEU A 45 3.95 13.86 -0.87
N PHE A 46 3.78 14.49 0.28
CA PHE A 46 3.46 13.77 1.52
C PHE A 46 2.10 13.05 1.44
N LEU A 47 1.06 13.72 0.93
CA LEU A 47 -0.25 13.11 0.71
C LEU A 47 -0.18 11.96 -0.31
N ALA A 48 0.59 12.13 -1.38
CA ALA A 48 0.79 11.08 -2.37
C ALA A 48 1.53 9.86 -1.78
N LEU A 49 2.51 10.07 -0.90
CA LEU A 49 3.17 9.00 -0.15
C LEU A 49 2.21 8.24 0.76
N LEU A 50 1.38 8.97 1.52
CA LEU A 50 0.35 8.35 2.36
C LEU A 50 -0.60 7.49 1.53
N TYR A 51 -1.05 8.02 0.38
CA TYR A 51 -1.90 7.27 -0.54
C TYR A 51 -1.19 6.01 -1.08
N LEU A 52 0.06 6.11 -1.52
CA LEU A 52 0.83 4.97 -2.05
C LEU A 52 1.02 3.88 -0.99
N VAL A 53 1.44 4.23 0.22
CA VAL A 53 1.63 3.26 1.31
C VAL A 53 0.30 2.62 1.71
N SER A 54 -0.75 3.43 1.85
CA SER A 54 -2.10 2.93 2.11
C SER A 54 -2.57 1.96 1.01
N PHE A 55 -2.29 2.28 -0.26
CA PHE A 55 -2.65 1.44 -1.40
C PHE A 55 -1.84 0.14 -1.44
N ILE A 56 -0.54 0.16 -1.09
CA ILE A 56 0.28 -1.05 -0.95
C ILE A 56 -0.33 -1.98 0.10
N ILE A 57 -0.69 -1.45 1.28
CA ILE A 57 -1.32 -2.22 2.35
C ILE A 57 -2.66 -2.80 1.88
N PHE A 58 -3.48 -1.99 1.21
CA PHE A 58 -4.75 -2.44 0.64
C PHE A 58 -4.54 -3.59 -0.36
N ALA A 59 -3.60 -3.45 -1.30
CA ALA A 59 -3.28 -4.49 -2.28
C ALA A 59 -2.84 -5.78 -1.60
N LEU A 60 -1.92 -5.73 -0.63
CA LEU A 60 -1.43 -6.91 0.09
C LEU A 60 -2.51 -7.59 0.95
N ARG A 61 -3.44 -6.80 1.51
CA ARG A 61 -4.60 -7.36 2.22
C ARG A 61 -5.51 -8.07 1.24
N ARG A 62 -5.93 -7.42 0.15
CA ARG A 62 -6.87 -7.97 -0.83
C ARG A 62 -6.41 -9.26 -1.49
N THR A 63 -5.11 -9.46 -1.62
CA THR A 63 -4.54 -10.64 -2.28
C THR A 63 -4.29 -11.78 -1.30
N GLY A 64 -4.41 -11.53 0.01
CA GLY A 64 -4.07 -12.50 1.05
C GLY A 64 -2.56 -12.74 1.19
N VAL A 65 -1.71 -12.13 0.37
CA VAL A 65 -0.27 -12.36 0.38
C VAL A 65 0.37 -12.05 1.76
N TRP A 66 -0.24 -11.15 2.54
CA TRP A 66 0.28 -10.74 3.85
C TRP A 66 0.50 -11.87 4.88
N PHE A 67 -0.25 -12.97 4.82
CA PHE A 67 -0.13 -14.07 5.79
C PHE A 67 0.77 -15.21 5.31
N VAL A 68 1.15 -15.21 4.03
CA VAL A 68 2.00 -16.23 3.41
C VAL A 68 3.37 -16.40 4.11
N PRO A 69 4.03 -15.34 4.65
CA PRO A 69 5.28 -15.49 5.41
C PRO A 69 5.22 -16.45 6.61
N ILE A 70 4.03 -16.68 7.18
CA ILE A 70 3.84 -17.57 8.34
C ILE A 70 4.16 -19.03 7.97
N PHE A 71 4.10 -19.40 6.69
CA PHE A 71 4.40 -20.75 6.21
C PHE A 71 5.90 -21.03 5.99
N GLY A 72 6.79 -20.16 6.48
CA GLY A 72 8.24 -20.35 6.48
C GLY A 72 8.94 -19.76 5.25
N ALA A 73 10.14 -20.27 4.93
CA ALA A 73 11.02 -19.66 3.92
C ALA A 73 10.39 -19.55 2.52
N ARG A 74 9.64 -20.58 2.08
CA ARG A 74 8.89 -20.53 0.80
C ARG A 74 7.84 -19.42 0.83
N GLY A 75 7.17 -19.24 1.96
CA GLY A 75 6.18 -18.19 2.13
C GLY A 75 6.78 -16.78 2.04
N TRP A 76 7.93 -16.57 2.65
CA TRP A 76 8.69 -15.32 2.52
C TRP A 76 9.09 -15.03 1.07
N PHE A 77 9.54 -16.03 0.32
CA PHE A 77 9.88 -15.86 -1.09
C PHE A 77 8.67 -15.41 -1.91
N VAL A 78 7.53 -16.10 -1.77
CA VAL A 78 6.30 -15.72 -2.48
C VAL A 78 5.82 -14.34 -2.05
N PHE A 79 5.88 -14.01 -0.76
CA PHE A 79 5.54 -12.68 -0.25
C PHE A 79 6.38 -11.58 -0.93
N LEU A 80 7.70 -11.74 -0.99
CA LEU A 80 8.59 -10.76 -1.60
C LEU A 80 8.35 -10.61 -3.10
N VAL A 81 8.21 -11.71 -3.85
CA VAL A 81 7.95 -11.66 -5.30
C VAL A 81 6.57 -11.05 -5.59
N SER A 82 5.60 -11.26 -4.71
CA SER A 82 4.24 -10.74 -4.84
C SER A 82 4.08 -9.28 -4.38
N LEU A 83 5.13 -8.66 -3.84
CA LEU A 83 5.07 -7.25 -3.49
C LEU A 83 4.84 -6.40 -4.74
N PRO A 84 4.04 -5.32 -4.66
CA PRO A 84 3.86 -4.39 -5.76
C PRO A 84 5.11 -3.50 -5.90
N TRP A 85 6.20 -4.07 -6.45
CA TRP A 85 7.52 -3.44 -6.55
C TRP A 85 7.48 -2.07 -7.21
N ILE A 86 6.62 -1.88 -8.21
CA ILE A 86 6.42 -0.58 -8.87
C ILE A 86 5.98 0.48 -7.86
N LEU A 87 5.00 0.18 -6.99
CA LEU A 87 4.53 1.10 -5.94
C LEU A 87 5.62 1.40 -4.91
N ILE A 88 6.41 0.38 -4.55
CA ILE A 88 7.51 0.53 -3.59
C ILE A 88 8.60 1.44 -4.17
N ILE A 89 8.98 1.25 -5.43
CA ILE A 89 9.96 2.08 -6.13
C ILE A 89 9.45 3.53 -6.24
N PHE A 90 8.19 3.75 -6.64
CA PHE A 90 7.61 5.09 -6.67
C PHE A 90 7.58 5.75 -5.29
N SER A 91 7.23 5.00 -4.25
CA SER A 91 7.24 5.49 -2.86
C SER A 91 8.66 5.90 -2.45
N LEU A 92 9.68 5.12 -2.79
CA LEU A 92 11.07 5.45 -2.51
C LEU A 92 11.51 6.73 -3.23
N ILE A 93 11.16 6.88 -4.51
CA ILE A 93 11.43 8.11 -5.28
C ILE A 93 10.77 9.31 -4.59
N PHE A 94 9.51 9.19 -4.18
CA PHE A 94 8.78 10.28 -3.53
C PHE A 94 9.37 10.63 -2.16
N ILE A 95 9.85 9.64 -1.39
CA ILE A 95 10.58 9.87 -0.13
C ILE A 95 11.86 10.67 -0.41
N VAL A 96 12.63 10.31 -1.43
CA VAL A 96 13.87 11.03 -1.80
C VAL A 96 13.56 12.47 -2.21
N VAL A 97 12.54 12.69 -3.04
CA VAL A 97 12.14 14.05 -3.46
C VAL A 97 11.64 14.88 -2.27
N LEU A 98 10.83 14.28 -1.40
CA LEU A 98 10.31 14.94 -0.19
C LEU A 98 11.46 15.30 0.75
N GLU A 99 12.43 14.40 0.95
CA GLU A 99 13.62 14.64 1.77
C GLU A 99 14.46 15.81 1.22
N ILE A 100 14.69 15.86 -0.11
CA ILE A 100 15.38 16.99 -0.76
C ILE A 100 14.63 18.30 -0.50
N LEU A 101 13.30 18.28 -0.57
CA LEU A 101 12.48 19.47 -0.36
C LEU A 101 12.49 19.93 1.10
N VAL A 102 12.35 18.99 2.05
CA VAL A 102 12.38 19.23 3.49
C VAL A 102 13.72 19.82 3.93
N ARG A 103 14.84 19.37 3.37
CA ARG A 103 16.18 19.93 3.65
C ARG A 103 16.34 21.40 3.29
N ARG A 104 15.54 21.90 2.34
CA ARG A 104 15.56 23.32 1.97
C ARG A 104 15.01 24.20 3.10
N TYR A 105 14.28 23.63 4.04
CA TYR A 105 13.75 24.32 5.20
C TYR A 105 14.70 24.22 6.40
N SER A 106 14.82 25.33 7.13
CA SER A 106 15.76 25.49 8.25
C SER A 106 15.59 24.45 9.37
N PHE A 107 14.40 23.85 9.50
CA PHE A 107 14.09 22.83 10.51
C PHE A 107 14.90 21.54 10.34
N ALA A 108 15.17 21.12 9.10
CA ALA A 108 15.88 19.86 8.82
C ALA A 108 17.38 20.03 8.60
N TYR A 109 17.85 21.25 8.30
CA TYR A 109 19.23 21.52 7.87
C TYR A 109 20.32 21.09 8.88
N ARG A 110 19.99 21.02 10.18
CA ARG A 110 20.95 20.66 11.24
C ARG A 110 20.89 19.20 11.68
N ARG A 111 20.00 18.40 11.11
CA ARG A 111 19.83 16.99 11.50
C ARG A 111 20.52 16.07 10.50
N PRO A 112 21.12 14.95 10.95
CA PRO A 112 21.65 13.94 10.04
C PRO A 112 20.54 13.37 9.17
N LEU A 113 20.87 13.14 7.91
CA LEU A 113 19.97 12.71 6.84
C LEU A 113 19.16 11.46 7.18
N LEU A 114 19.77 10.57 7.96
CA LEU A 114 19.14 9.33 8.40
C LEU A 114 17.95 9.59 9.32
N TYR A 115 18.05 10.56 10.24
CA TYR A 115 16.97 10.82 11.21
C TYR A 115 15.75 11.49 10.55
N SER A 116 15.95 12.40 9.60
CA SER A 116 14.84 12.98 8.83
C SER A 116 14.14 11.94 7.98
N ALA A 117 14.91 11.11 7.26
CA ALA A 117 14.36 10.03 6.45
C ALA A 117 13.58 9.01 7.29
N LEU A 118 14.14 8.55 8.42
CA LEU A 118 13.44 7.63 9.33
C LEU A 118 12.16 8.24 9.90
N GLY A 119 12.17 9.53 10.26
CA GLY A 119 10.99 10.24 10.72
C GLY A 119 9.89 10.31 9.65
N ILE A 120 10.24 10.62 8.41
CA ILE A 120 9.30 10.62 7.27
C ILE A 120 8.74 9.22 7.05
N ILE A 121 9.60 8.20 7.01
CA ILE A 121 9.17 6.80 6.81
C ILE A 121 8.20 6.39 7.92
N PHE A 122 8.54 6.64 9.18
CA PHE A 122 7.67 6.30 10.31
C PHE A 122 6.31 6.98 10.20
N LEU A 123 6.29 8.29 9.91
CA LEU A 123 5.06 9.07 9.85
C LEU A 123 4.18 8.66 8.64
N VAL A 124 4.80 8.37 7.50
CA VAL A 124 4.10 7.86 6.31
C VAL A 124 3.56 6.45 6.54
N LEU A 125 4.32 5.56 7.19
CA LEU A 125 3.85 4.22 7.53
C LEU A 125 2.66 4.28 8.49
N LEU A 126 2.78 5.04 9.57
CA LEU A 126 1.71 5.21 10.55
C LEU A 126 0.45 5.81 9.91
N GLY A 127 0.61 6.92 9.18
CA GLY A 127 -0.51 7.56 8.47
C GLY A 127 -1.09 6.66 7.38
N GLY A 128 -0.25 5.93 6.65
CA GLY A 128 -0.68 4.99 5.61
C GLY A 128 -1.52 3.84 6.19
N VAL A 129 -1.14 3.29 7.35
CA VAL A 129 -1.94 2.28 8.07
C VAL A 129 -3.29 2.84 8.52
N ILE A 130 -3.32 4.07 9.03
CA ILE A 130 -4.56 4.74 9.43
C ILE A 130 -5.49 4.89 8.21
N VAL A 131 -4.97 5.39 7.09
CA VAL A 131 -5.74 5.55 5.85
C VAL A 131 -6.18 4.20 5.28
N ALA A 132 -5.33 3.17 5.33
CA ALA A 132 -5.63 1.83 4.83
C ALA A 132 -6.73 1.14 5.65
N SER A 133 -6.92 1.54 6.91
CA SER A 133 -7.98 1.04 7.77
C SER A 133 -9.34 1.72 7.48
N THR A 134 -9.36 2.74 6.63
CA THR A 134 -10.61 3.38 6.18
C THR A 134 -11.18 2.67 4.95
N PRO A 135 -12.51 2.73 4.70
CA PRO A 135 -13.14 2.16 3.50
C PRO A 135 -12.84 2.98 2.22
N PHE A 136 -11.82 3.84 2.24
CA PHE A 136 -11.48 4.70 1.11
C PHE A 136 -11.11 3.89 -0.13
N HIS A 137 -10.12 2.99 -0.04
CA HIS A 137 -9.69 2.20 -1.20
C HIS A 137 -10.75 1.22 -1.69
N GLY A 138 -11.54 0.62 -0.78
CA GLY A 138 -12.65 -0.25 -1.16
C GLY A 138 -13.70 0.50 -2.00
N ARG A 139 -14.06 1.73 -1.60
CA ARG A 139 -14.97 2.57 -2.39
C ARG A 139 -14.39 2.90 -3.76
N VAL A 140 -13.15 3.38 -3.82
CA VAL A 140 -12.49 3.73 -5.10
C VAL A 140 -12.40 2.51 -6.02
N PHE A 141 -12.05 1.34 -5.48
CA PHE A 141 -11.98 0.09 -6.22
C PHE A 141 -13.35 -0.30 -6.81
N ARG A 142 -14.43 -0.26 -6.01
CA ARG A 142 -15.79 -0.54 -6.51
C ARG A 142 -16.21 0.40 -7.64
N TYR A 143 -15.88 1.69 -7.53
CA TYR A 143 -16.11 2.66 -8.60
C TYR A 143 -15.27 2.38 -9.85
N ALA A 144 -14.02 1.92 -9.69
CA ALA A 144 -13.10 1.58 -10.77
C ALA A 144 -13.53 0.32 -11.54
N VAL A 145 -14.00 -0.72 -10.82
CA VAL A 145 -14.53 -1.96 -11.42
C VAL A 145 -15.84 -1.71 -12.17
N GLY A 146 -16.70 -0.81 -11.68
CA GLY A 146 -17.94 -0.39 -12.34
C GLY A 146 -17.76 0.43 -13.63
N ASN A 147 -16.55 0.49 -14.19
CA ASN A 147 -16.21 1.07 -15.49
C ASN A 147 -16.44 2.59 -15.64
N ARG A 148 -16.33 3.37 -14.56
CA ARG A 148 -16.57 4.83 -14.59
C ARG A 148 -15.31 5.71 -14.59
N THR A 149 -14.10 5.15 -14.62
CA THR A 149 -12.87 5.95 -14.56
C THR A 149 -11.89 5.60 -15.69
N PRO A 150 -11.65 6.50 -16.66
CA PRO A 150 -10.82 6.22 -17.83
C PRO A 150 -9.33 6.04 -17.54
N PHE A 151 -8.81 6.52 -16.39
CA PHE A 151 -7.37 6.46 -16.08
C PHE A 151 -7.04 5.62 -14.83
N ALA A 152 -7.92 5.60 -13.84
CA ALA A 152 -7.67 4.87 -12.58
C ALA A 152 -8.11 3.40 -12.64
N GLY A 153 -8.95 3.03 -13.62
CA GLY A 153 -9.54 1.70 -13.74
C GLY A 153 -8.50 0.60 -13.91
N ASP A 154 -7.62 0.76 -14.91
CA ASP A 154 -6.59 -0.25 -15.23
C ASP A 154 -5.60 -0.47 -14.09
N PHE A 155 -5.22 0.62 -13.42
CA PHE A 155 -4.30 0.55 -12.28
C PHE A 155 -4.91 -0.24 -11.12
N TYR A 156 -6.14 0.08 -10.72
CA TYR A 156 -6.82 -0.63 -9.63
C TYR A 156 -7.15 -2.08 -9.99
N ARG A 157 -7.47 -2.38 -11.25
CA ARG A 157 -7.70 -3.76 -11.71
C ARG A 157 -6.41 -4.59 -11.68
N GLY A 158 -5.29 -4.04 -12.13
CA GLY A 158 -4.00 -4.75 -12.15
C GLY A 158 -3.53 -5.20 -10.77
N PHE A 159 -3.83 -4.44 -9.71
CA PHE A 159 -3.50 -4.81 -8.33
C PHE A 159 -4.64 -5.50 -7.56
N GLY A 160 -5.85 -5.52 -8.12
CA GLY A 160 -7.05 -6.07 -7.48
C GLY A 160 -7.48 -7.44 -8.01
N MET A 161 -6.86 -7.97 -9.07
CA MET A 161 -7.15 -9.31 -9.57
C MET A 161 -6.36 -10.38 -8.80
N PRO A 162 -6.99 -11.50 -8.42
CA PRO A 162 -6.47 -12.47 -7.44
C PRO A 162 -5.39 -13.45 -7.94
N HIS A 163 -4.82 -13.27 -9.14
CA HIS A 163 -3.79 -14.19 -9.66
C HIS A 163 -2.39 -13.89 -9.11
N PHE A 164 -2.27 -13.83 -7.79
CA PHE A 164 -0.94 -13.80 -7.16
C PHE A 164 -0.39 -15.21 -7.08
N GLN A 165 0.91 -15.35 -7.35
CA GLN A 165 1.57 -16.65 -7.47
C GLN A 165 1.26 -17.55 -6.26
N ASP A 166 0.75 -18.75 -6.54
CA ASP A 166 0.41 -19.78 -5.57
C ASP A 166 -0.62 -19.35 -4.49
N THR A 167 -1.38 -18.27 -4.67
CA THR A 167 -2.38 -17.80 -3.68
C THR A 167 -3.77 -17.70 -4.30
N TYR A 168 -4.74 -18.42 -3.72
CA TYR A 168 -6.08 -18.60 -4.27
C TYR A 168 -7.13 -18.24 -3.22
N PRO A 169 -7.69 -17.03 -3.29
CA PRO A 169 -8.73 -16.60 -2.39
C PRO A 169 -10.10 -17.05 -2.92
N GLY A 170 -10.99 -17.55 -2.05
CA GLY A 170 -12.31 -18.03 -2.45
C GLY A 170 -13.21 -18.40 -1.28
N THR A 171 -14.42 -18.86 -1.60
CA THR A 171 -15.41 -19.32 -0.61
C THR A 171 -15.56 -20.83 -0.70
N ILE A 172 -15.54 -21.53 0.42
CA ILE A 172 -15.74 -22.99 0.45
C ILE A 172 -17.16 -23.32 0.00
N THR A 173 -17.29 -24.16 -1.02
CA THR A 173 -18.59 -24.62 -1.53
C THR A 173 -18.93 -26.04 -1.06
N GLU A 174 -17.93 -26.89 -0.92
CA GLU A 174 -18.10 -28.29 -0.52
C GLU A 174 -16.89 -28.76 0.29
N VAL A 175 -17.13 -29.51 1.37
CA VAL A 175 -16.10 -30.07 2.24
C VAL A 175 -16.16 -31.59 2.19
N ALA A 176 -15.04 -32.23 1.87
CA ALA A 176 -14.85 -33.68 1.94
C ALA A 176 -13.71 -34.03 2.91
N SER A 177 -13.50 -35.32 3.16
CA SER A 177 -12.56 -35.81 4.19
C SER A 177 -11.09 -35.43 3.97
N THR A 178 -10.66 -35.26 2.72
CA THR A 178 -9.25 -34.96 2.36
C THR A 178 -9.11 -33.83 1.34
N SER A 179 -10.23 -33.24 0.93
CA SER A 179 -10.27 -32.15 -0.02
C SER A 179 -11.50 -31.28 0.20
N PHE A 180 -11.45 -30.05 -0.26
CA PHE A 180 -12.63 -29.17 -0.31
C PHE A 180 -12.61 -28.39 -1.62
N MET A 181 -13.77 -27.89 -2.03
CA MET A 181 -13.92 -27.07 -3.22
C MET A 181 -14.05 -25.61 -2.77
N ILE A 182 -13.34 -24.71 -3.44
CA ILE A 182 -13.54 -23.26 -3.29
C ILE A 182 -14.06 -22.69 -4.60
N GLN A 183 -14.93 -21.69 -4.51
CA GLN A 183 -15.27 -20.84 -5.63
C GLN A 183 -14.52 -19.51 -5.51
N ASP A 184 -13.75 -19.16 -6.52
CA ASP A 184 -13.07 -17.87 -6.58
C ASP A 184 -14.07 -16.73 -6.90
N PRO A 185 -13.66 -15.46 -6.79
CA PRO A 185 -14.53 -14.35 -7.10
C PRO A 185 -14.92 -14.21 -8.59
N GLN A 186 -14.26 -14.94 -9.48
CA GLN A 186 -14.54 -15.01 -10.91
C GLN A 186 -15.59 -16.10 -11.22
N GLY A 187 -15.90 -16.94 -10.24
CA GLY A 187 -16.83 -18.06 -10.36
C GLY A 187 -16.16 -19.39 -10.72
N GLU A 188 -14.83 -19.43 -10.84
CA GLU A 188 -14.06 -20.66 -11.05
C GLU A 188 -14.10 -21.53 -9.80
N VAL A 189 -14.31 -22.83 -9.97
CA VAL A 189 -14.35 -23.79 -8.86
C VAL A 189 -13.04 -24.58 -8.84
N LEU A 190 -12.32 -24.51 -7.73
CA LEU A 190 -11.01 -25.11 -7.56
C LEU A 190 -11.05 -26.17 -6.47
N LYS A 191 -10.47 -27.34 -6.74
CA LYS A 191 -10.33 -28.44 -5.79
C LYS A 191 -9.06 -28.29 -4.98
N ILE A 192 -9.18 -28.24 -3.67
CA ILE A 192 -8.06 -28.09 -2.75
C ILE A 192 -7.77 -29.42 -2.07
N PHE A 193 -6.54 -29.94 -2.20
CA PHE A 193 -6.10 -31.12 -1.46
C PHE A 193 -5.37 -30.72 -0.18
N ILE A 194 -5.83 -31.29 0.93
CA ILE A 194 -5.18 -31.16 2.24
C ILE A 194 -4.28 -32.39 2.43
N SER A 195 -3.00 -32.14 2.73
CA SER A 195 -2.03 -33.19 3.05
C SER A 195 -1.52 -33.02 4.48
N GLN A 196 -0.81 -34.01 5.02
CA GLN A 196 -0.13 -33.87 6.31
C GLN A 196 0.94 -32.76 6.33
N LYS A 197 1.35 -32.25 5.15
CA LYS A 197 2.29 -31.13 5.02
C LYS A 197 1.59 -29.77 5.03
N THR A 198 0.26 -29.75 4.91
CA THR A 198 -0.55 -28.54 4.90
C THR A 198 -0.56 -27.95 6.31
N ARG A 199 -0.04 -26.72 6.44
CA ARG A 199 -0.01 -26.01 7.71
C ARG A 199 -1.33 -25.28 7.93
N LEU A 200 -2.05 -25.69 8.96
CA LEU A 200 -3.26 -25.05 9.45
C LEU A 200 -2.87 -24.27 10.72
N PRO A 201 -2.67 -22.95 10.64
CA PRO A 201 -2.17 -22.17 11.78
C PRO A 201 -3.15 -22.10 12.96
N LEU A 202 -4.41 -22.50 12.77
CA LEU A 202 -5.45 -22.64 13.78
C LEU A 202 -6.24 -23.90 13.41
N GLY A 203 -6.65 -24.73 14.38
CA GLY A 203 -7.42 -25.96 14.11
C GLY A 203 -8.79 -25.65 13.51
N MET A 204 -8.82 -25.39 12.21
CA MET A 204 -10.00 -24.96 11.47
C MET A 204 -10.97 -26.12 11.30
N ASP A 205 -12.18 -25.94 11.83
CA ASP A 205 -13.37 -26.65 11.37
C ASP A 205 -13.84 -25.91 10.12
N LEU A 206 -13.63 -26.53 8.95
CA LEU A 206 -14.00 -25.92 7.67
C LEU A 206 -15.48 -26.18 7.39
N GLU A 207 -16.25 -25.13 7.18
CA GLU A 207 -17.65 -25.20 6.81
C GLU A 207 -17.89 -24.63 5.41
N ALA A 208 -18.94 -25.13 4.74
CA ALA A 208 -19.36 -24.55 3.48
C ALA A 208 -19.90 -23.13 3.73
N GLY A 209 -19.34 -22.16 3.01
CA GLY A 209 -19.61 -20.73 3.20
C GLY A 209 -18.40 -19.94 3.71
N ASP A 210 -17.38 -20.61 4.27
CA ASP A 210 -16.22 -19.92 4.83
C ASP A 210 -15.38 -19.26 3.73
N ALA A 211 -14.96 -18.03 4.00
CA ALA A 211 -14.01 -17.29 3.18
C ALA A 211 -12.59 -17.73 3.53
N VAL A 212 -11.89 -18.32 2.57
CA VAL A 212 -10.53 -18.84 2.78
C VAL A 212 -9.57 -18.34 1.72
N VAL A 213 -8.30 -18.26 2.10
CA VAL A 213 -7.20 -18.08 1.15
C VAL A 213 -6.27 -19.26 1.26
N VAL A 214 -6.09 -19.94 0.13
CA VAL A 214 -5.26 -21.14 0.01
C VAL A 214 -3.93 -20.77 -0.62
N PHE A 215 -2.85 -21.23 -0.01
CA PHE A 215 -1.49 -21.07 -0.50
C PHE A 215 -0.93 -22.43 -0.94
N GLY A 216 -0.59 -22.57 -2.23
CA GLY A 216 -0.04 -23.79 -2.79
C GLY A 216 0.02 -23.78 -4.32
N PRO A 217 0.79 -24.68 -4.95
CA PRO A 217 0.88 -24.77 -6.40
C PRO A 217 -0.43 -25.30 -6.99
N ARG A 218 -0.81 -24.73 -8.14
CA ARG A 218 -1.96 -25.15 -8.93
C ARG A 218 -1.53 -26.04 -10.10
N GLU A 219 -2.26 -27.13 -10.28
CA GLU A 219 -2.15 -28.07 -11.39
C GLU A 219 -3.55 -28.28 -11.99
N GLY A 220 -3.86 -27.59 -13.08
CA GLY A 220 -5.22 -27.57 -13.66
C GLY A 220 -6.21 -26.93 -12.68
N ASP A 221 -7.28 -27.65 -12.33
CA ASP A 221 -8.32 -27.18 -11.39
C ASP A 221 -8.04 -27.62 -9.94
N THR A 222 -6.83 -28.10 -9.68
CA THR A 222 -6.43 -28.66 -8.40
C THR A 222 -5.31 -27.83 -7.77
N ILE A 223 -5.39 -27.61 -6.46
CA ILE A 223 -4.36 -26.92 -5.68
C ILE A 223 -3.88 -27.83 -4.55
N ASN A 224 -2.58 -28.04 -4.49
CA ASN A 224 -1.93 -28.77 -3.40
C ASN A 224 -1.60 -27.78 -2.28
N ALA A 225 -2.47 -27.68 -1.28
CA ALA A 225 -2.33 -26.65 -0.25
C ALA A 225 -1.09 -26.89 0.64
N PHE A 226 -0.20 -25.90 0.72
CA PHE A 226 0.85 -25.83 1.75
C PHE A 226 0.39 -25.11 3.00
N GLY A 227 -0.52 -24.16 2.85
CA GLY A 227 -1.08 -23.40 3.94
C GLY A 227 -2.43 -22.86 3.54
N MET A 228 -3.29 -22.65 4.52
CA MET A 228 -4.56 -21.97 4.29
C MET A 228 -4.93 -21.18 5.54
N ARG A 229 -5.75 -20.16 5.34
CA ARG A 229 -6.22 -19.30 6.42
C ARG A 229 -7.63 -18.85 6.09
N GLU A 230 -8.52 -19.00 7.06
CA GLU A 230 -9.82 -18.34 7.07
C GLU A 230 -9.62 -16.82 7.16
N VAL A 231 -10.35 -16.09 6.36
CA VAL A 231 -10.29 -14.64 6.33
C VAL A 231 -11.65 -14.10 6.69
N ASP A 232 -11.66 -13.18 7.68
CA ASP A 232 -12.87 -12.56 8.19
C ASP A 232 -13.76 -12.01 7.06
N GLU A 233 -15.08 -12.01 7.26
CA GLU A 233 -16.10 -11.55 6.28
C GLU A 233 -15.83 -10.15 5.68
N ASP A 234 -15.06 -9.30 6.40
CA ASP A 234 -14.57 -8.00 5.94
C ASP A 234 -13.61 -8.09 4.73
N PHE A 235 -13.14 -9.28 4.40
CA PHE A 235 -12.52 -9.58 3.12
C PHE A 235 -13.59 -9.54 2.03
N GLU A 236 -13.97 -8.32 1.62
CA GLU A 236 -15.07 -8.09 0.67
C GLU A 236 -14.82 -8.75 -0.71
N PHE A 237 -15.05 -10.04 -0.86
CA PHE A 237 -15.23 -10.66 -2.18
C PHE A 237 -16.45 -10.07 -2.89
N SER A 238 -17.40 -9.53 -2.10
CA SER A 238 -18.68 -8.93 -2.47
C SER A 238 -18.59 -7.73 -3.43
N GLY A 239 -17.40 -7.15 -3.64
CA GLY A 239 -17.19 -6.14 -4.69
C GLY A 239 -17.29 -6.67 -6.13
N MET A 240 -17.27 -8.00 -6.32
CA MET A 240 -17.34 -8.67 -7.62
C MET A 240 -18.73 -9.23 -7.97
N GLY A 241 -19.80 -8.65 -7.43
CA GLY A 241 -21.16 -8.96 -7.90
C GLY A 241 -21.64 -10.37 -7.57
N MET A 242 -21.03 -11.03 -6.58
CA MET A 242 -21.66 -12.13 -5.87
C MET A 242 -22.94 -11.59 -5.25
N ARG A 243 -24.06 -11.72 -5.95
CA ARG A 243 -25.37 -11.66 -5.31
C ARG A 243 -25.26 -12.68 -4.18
N HIS A 244 -25.46 -12.23 -2.95
CA HIS A 244 -25.76 -13.12 -1.83
C HIS A 244 -26.84 -14.07 -2.35
N VAL A 245 -26.47 -15.29 -2.70
CA VAL A 245 -27.45 -16.34 -2.92
C VAL A 245 -27.79 -16.74 -1.49
N PRO A 246 -28.97 -16.37 -0.96
CA PRO A 246 -29.36 -16.87 0.34
C PRO A 246 -29.35 -18.39 0.25
N MET A 247 -28.44 -19.03 1.00
CA MET A 247 -28.48 -20.47 1.14
C MET A 247 -29.86 -20.83 1.73
N PRO A 248 -30.57 -21.81 1.13
CA PRO A 248 -31.85 -22.25 1.68
C PRO A 248 -31.61 -22.76 3.10
N ARG A 249 -32.13 -22.00 4.06
CA ARG A 249 -32.12 -22.35 5.48
C ARG A 249 -32.97 -23.60 5.65
N ASN A 250 -32.33 -24.70 6.03
CA ASN A 250 -32.91 -25.95 6.51
C ASN A 250 -33.65 -26.81 5.47
N MET A 251 -32.96 -27.83 4.96
CA MET A 251 -33.61 -29.06 4.46
C MET A 251 -33.04 -30.32 5.11
N PHE A 252 -32.50 -30.20 6.33
CA PHE A 252 -32.20 -31.33 7.20
C PHE A 252 -32.74 -31.04 8.61
N ALA A 253 -34.01 -31.39 8.79
CA ALA A 253 -34.55 -31.80 10.07
C ALA A 253 -35.06 -33.26 9.87
N PRO A 254 -34.93 -34.12 10.89
CA PRO A 254 -34.91 -35.57 10.77
C PRO A 254 -36.21 -36.20 10.24
#